data_AF-A0A5C7PLT5-F1
#
_entry.id   AF-A0A5C7PLT5-F1
#
_cell.length_a   1.000
_cell.length_b   1.000
_cell.length_c   1.000
_cell.angle_alpha   90.00
_cell.angle_beta   90.00
_cell.angle_gamma   90.00
#
_symmetry.space_group_name_H-M   'P 1'
#
loop_
_entity.id
_entity.type
_entity.pdbx_description
1 polymer ?
#
loop_
_entity_poly.entity_id
_entity_poly.type
_entity_poly.pdbx_seq_one_letter_code
_entity_poly.pdbx_strand_id
1 'polypeptide(L)'
;MQLEILMVAPAHPDLPSVAAELAAVSNQHHTVRLVGTVRDNDIAQAVYEGPYNIIWFATHGTPEGIVLSDGLLSIEGVGQYVRTSGAKLCILNTCNSEQVALSLIATGGADMICTIGAIDDHDAARLAILLANELVRQADPYEAYLKVRPEGGSYRYYKAGPAAPRGRWSDQDDRLDDLIKTVYHLDAQQQVIAARQSWFIWIVLVGFTVLSIGLWSLWQRVDSITYIVRQSPVEARQ
;
A
#
# COMPACT_ATOMS: atom_id res chain seq x y z
N MET A 1 3.09 19.97 22.47
CA MET A 1 3.64 20.78 21.37
C MET A 1 2.59 20.82 20.27
N GLN A 2 2.29 21.99 19.70
CA GLN A 2 1.42 22.04 18.52
C GLN A 2 2.24 21.64 17.29
N LEU A 3 1.60 20.94 16.35
CA LEU A 3 2.23 20.38 15.16
C LEU A 3 1.60 21.03 13.94
N GLU A 4 2.35 21.11 12.85
CA GLU A 4 1.82 21.47 11.53
C GLU A 4 1.27 20.22 10.85
N ILE A 5 -0.04 20.19 10.61
CA ILE A 5 -0.75 19.03 10.06
C ILE A 5 -1.43 19.41 8.74
N LEU A 6 -1.16 18.65 7.68
CA LEU A 6 -1.96 18.68 6.46
C LEU A 6 -3.07 17.62 6.59
N MET A 7 -4.31 18.06 6.72
CA MET A 7 -5.46 17.17 6.79
C MET A 7 -6.17 17.10 5.44
N VAL A 8 -6.25 15.88 4.91
CA VAL A 8 -6.84 15.52 3.61
C VAL A 8 -8.11 14.73 3.88
N ALA A 9 -9.25 15.38 3.67
CA ALA A 9 -10.58 14.84 3.98
C ALA A 9 -11.59 15.14 2.84
N PRO A 10 -11.47 14.46 1.69
CA PRO A 10 -12.51 14.45 0.66
C PRO A 10 -13.89 14.12 1.25
N ALA A 11 -14.94 14.78 0.75
CA ALA A 11 -16.30 14.55 1.21
C ALA A 11 -16.83 13.21 0.68
N HIS A 12 -17.27 12.37 1.60
CA HIS A 12 -17.90 11.09 1.33
C HIS A 12 -19.21 10.99 2.14
N PRO A 13 -20.37 10.71 1.51
CA PRO A 13 -21.66 10.66 2.22
C PRO A 13 -21.72 9.61 3.33
N ASP A 14 -20.90 8.58 3.24
CA ASP A 14 -20.80 7.42 4.10
C ASP A 14 -19.75 7.56 5.22
N LEU A 15 -19.06 8.71 5.31
CA LEU A 15 -18.10 9.03 6.38
C LEU A 15 -18.53 10.29 7.17
N PRO A 16 -19.67 10.24 7.90
CA PRO A 16 -20.20 11.40 8.61
C PRO A 16 -19.31 11.87 9.78
N SER A 17 -18.49 10.97 10.37
CA SER A 17 -17.69 11.30 11.55
C SER A 17 -16.41 12.09 11.24
N VAL A 18 -16.02 12.21 9.96
CA VAL A 18 -14.82 12.97 9.54
C VAL A 18 -14.87 14.43 10.00
N ALA A 19 -16.05 15.03 10.09
CA ALA A 19 -16.20 16.39 10.64
C ALA A 19 -15.75 16.49 12.11
N ALA A 20 -16.02 15.46 12.91
CA ALA A 20 -15.58 15.39 14.30
C ALA A 20 -14.07 15.17 14.41
N GLU A 21 -13.49 14.33 13.53
CA GLU A 21 -12.04 14.15 13.43
C GLU A 21 -11.34 15.48 13.12
N LEU A 22 -11.81 16.17 12.09
CA LEU A 22 -11.28 17.45 11.64
C LEU A 22 -11.32 18.49 12.76
N ALA A 23 -12.43 18.57 13.49
CA ALA A 23 -12.56 19.48 14.62
C ALA A 23 -11.56 19.15 15.73
N ALA A 24 -11.40 17.87 16.08
CA ALA A 24 -10.47 17.46 17.13
C ALA A 24 -9.01 17.77 16.77
N VAL A 25 -8.59 17.48 15.54
CA VAL A 25 -7.23 17.78 15.05
C VAL A 25 -6.99 19.30 15.02
N SER A 26 -7.92 20.06 14.42
CA SER A 26 -7.79 21.52 14.26
C SER A 26 -7.82 22.28 15.59
N ASN A 27 -8.48 21.74 16.62
CA ASN A 27 -8.52 22.35 17.94
C ASN A 27 -7.19 22.17 18.72
N GLN A 28 -6.39 21.18 18.36
CA GLN A 28 -5.17 20.82 19.07
C GLN A 28 -3.87 21.19 18.33
N HIS A 29 -3.94 21.40 17.01
CA HIS A 29 -2.78 21.59 16.15
C HIS A 29 -3.02 22.69 15.10
N HIS A 30 -1.95 23.20 14.50
CA HIS A 30 -2.08 24.03 13.32
C HIS A 30 -2.38 23.13 12.13
N THR A 31 -3.53 23.36 11.48
CA THR A 31 -4.01 22.44 10.45
C THR A 31 -4.34 23.18 9.17
N VAL A 32 -3.68 22.79 8.08
CA VAL A 32 -4.13 23.09 6.72
C VAL A 32 -5.14 22.04 6.33
N ARG A 33 -6.33 22.47 5.92
CA ARG A 33 -7.50 21.61 5.76
C ARG A 33 -7.91 21.57 4.30
N LEU A 34 -7.71 20.42 3.66
CA LEU A 34 -8.28 20.11 2.36
C LEU A 34 -9.54 19.28 2.62
N VAL A 35 -10.72 19.92 2.56
CA VAL A 35 -12.01 19.33 2.95
C VAL A 35 -13.05 19.58 1.87
N GLY A 36 -13.92 18.61 1.62
CA GLY A 36 -14.96 18.72 0.60
C GLY A 36 -14.48 18.14 -0.73
N THR A 37 -14.45 18.94 -1.79
CA THR A 37 -13.81 18.51 -3.04
C THR A 37 -12.30 18.64 -2.89
N VAL A 38 -11.61 17.50 -2.89
CA VAL A 38 -10.15 17.42 -2.76
C VAL A 38 -9.61 16.57 -3.89
N ARG A 39 -8.74 17.17 -4.69
CA ARG A 39 -8.11 16.59 -5.88
C ARG A 39 -6.62 16.40 -5.66
N ASP A 40 -6.01 15.62 -6.53
CA ASP A 40 -4.56 15.37 -6.50
C ASP A 40 -3.75 16.68 -6.49
N ASN A 41 -4.12 17.62 -7.38
CA ASN A 41 -3.48 18.93 -7.48
C ASN A 41 -3.62 19.81 -6.22
N ASP A 42 -4.69 19.63 -5.44
CA ASP A 42 -4.89 20.41 -4.22
C ASP A 42 -3.87 20.00 -3.15
N ILE A 43 -3.55 18.70 -3.08
CA ILE A 43 -2.51 18.16 -2.20
C ILE A 43 -1.14 18.62 -2.68
N ALA A 44 -0.87 18.55 -3.99
CA ALA A 44 0.38 19.03 -4.56
C ALA A 44 0.65 20.50 -4.22
N GLN A 45 -0.37 21.36 -4.35
CA GLN A 45 -0.28 22.77 -3.98
C GLN A 45 -0.03 22.95 -2.48
N ALA A 46 -0.80 22.29 -1.62
CA ALA A 46 -0.64 22.41 -0.17
C ALA A 46 0.75 21.99 0.31
N VAL A 47 1.29 20.90 -0.25
CA VAL A 47 2.63 20.38 0.05
C VAL A 47 3.74 21.33 -0.42
N TYR A 48 3.51 22.11 -1.48
CA TYR A 48 4.44 23.13 -1.93
C TYR A 48 4.45 24.38 -1.03
N GLU A 49 3.30 24.73 -0.47
CA GLU A 49 3.11 25.96 0.32
C GLU A 49 3.75 25.89 1.72
N GLY A 50 3.93 24.70 2.29
CA GLY A 50 4.53 24.60 3.61
C GLY A 50 4.98 23.19 4.00
N PRO A 51 6.01 23.10 4.85
CA PRO A 51 6.38 21.83 5.44
C PRO A 51 5.33 21.43 6.48
N TYR A 52 5.03 20.14 6.54
CA TYR A 52 4.13 19.58 7.55
C TYR A 52 4.91 18.61 8.43
N ASN A 53 4.53 18.50 9.70
CA ASN A 53 5.02 17.44 10.57
C ASN A 53 4.25 16.14 10.31
N ILE A 54 2.96 16.27 10.00
CA ILE A 54 2.04 15.15 9.77
C ILE A 54 1.23 15.40 8.49
N ILE A 55 1.10 14.37 7.64
CA ILE A 55 -0.01 14.29 6.69
C ILE A 55 -1.05 13.31 7.23
N TRP A 56 -2.30 13.73 7.26
CA TRP A 56 -3.42 12.94 7.77
C TRP A 56 -4.47 12.76 6.68
N PHE A 57 -4.66 11.52 6.24
CA PHE A 57 -5.74 11.14 5.32
C PHE A 57 -6.92 10.58 6.11
N ALA A 58 -8.07 11.25 6.03
CA ALA A 58 -9.34 10.84 6.63
C ALA A 58 -10.35 10.62 5.50
N THR A 59 -10.32 9.43 4.91
CA THR A 59 -11.06 9.09 3.68
C THR A 59 -11.10 7.57 3.47
N HIS A 60 -11.67 7.12 2.36
CA HIS A 60 -11.58 5.72 1.94
C HIS A 60 -10.19 5.36 1.43
N GLY A 61 -9.80 4.11 1.70
CA GLY A 61 -8.54 3.54 1.29
C GLY A 61 -8.74 2.20 0.63
N THR A 62 -7.78 1.85 -0.22
CA THR A 62 -7.67 0.56 -0.89
C THR A 62 -6.22 0.09 -0.82
N PRO A 63 -5.95 -1.20 -1.08
CA PRO A 63 -4.57 -1.67 -1.18
C PRO A 63 -3.75 -0.94 -2.26
N GLU A 64 -4.40 -0.37 -3.28
CA GLU A 64 -3.78 0.34 -4.40
C GLU A 64 -3.57 1.84 -4.16
N GLY A 65 -4.17 2.41 -3.11
CA GLY A 65 -4.08 3.85 -2.85
C GLY A 65 -5.21 4.44 -2.01
N ILE A 66 -5.32 5.77 -2.05
CA ILE A 66 -6.23 6.58 -1.25
C ILE A 66 -7.27 7.26 -2.14
N VAL A 67 -8.54 7.22 -1.75
CA VAL A 67 -9.62 7.79 -2.56
C VAL A 67 -9.70 9.31 -2.35
N LEU A 68 -9.66 10.05 -3.45
CA LEU A 68 -9.88 11.49 -3.56
C LEU A 68 -11.18 11.78 -4.33
N SER A 69 -11.52 13.05 -4.47
CA SER A 69 -12.73 13.46 -5.23
C SER A 69 -12.62 13.25 -6.74
N ASP A 70 -11.41 13.22 -7.29
CA ASP A 70 -11.14 13.02 -8.73
C ASP A 70 -10.63 11.63 -9.09
N GLY A 71 -10.53 10.72 -8.11
CA GLY A 71 -10.16 9.33 -8.34
C GLY A 71 -9.25 8.77 -7.25
N LEU A 72 -8.51 7.74 -7.61
CA LEU A 72 -7.58 7.07 -6.69
C LEU A 72 -6.20 7.72 -6.77
N LEU A 73 -5.71 8.25 -5.65
CA LEU A 73 -4.32 8.61 -5.47
C LEU A 73 -3.49 7.35 -5.23
N SER A 74 -2.65 7.00 -6.19
CA SER A 74 -1.80 5.81 -6.12
C SER A 74 -0.82 5.85 -4.93
N ILE A 75 -0.34 4.67 -4.52
CA ILE A 75 0.74 4.53 -3.52
C ILE A 75 1.92 5.45 -3.83
N GLU A 76 2.34 5.49 -5.10
CA GLU A 76 3.47 6.31 -5.53
C GLU A 76 3.20 7.81 -5.31
N GLY A 77 1.99 8.27 -5.63
CA GLY A 77 1.55 9.64 -5.41
C GLY A 77 1.52 10.00 -3.91
N VAL A 78 0.95 9.14 -3.07
CA VAL A 78 0.98 9.33 -1.60
C VAL A 78 2.44 9.46 -1.13
N GLY A 79 3.32 8.58 -1.60
CA GLY A 79 4.73 8.61 -1.23
C GLY A 79 5.46 9.87 -1.67
N GLN A 80 5.13 10.41 -2.85
CA GLN A 80 5.67 11.69 -3.33
C GLN A 80 5.27 12.84 -2.40
N TYR A 81 4.00 12.93 -2.00
CA TYR A 81 3.54 13.98 -1.10
C TYR A 81 4.11 13.87 0.31
N VAL A 82 4.17 12.66 0.87
CA VAL A 82 4.79 12.43 2.18
C VAL A 82 6.26 12.86 2.18
N ARG A 83 7.02 12.56 1.12
CA ARG A 83 8.43 12.99 1.03
C ARG A 83 8.57 14.50 0.83
N THR A 84 7.80 15.08 -0.09
CA THR A 84 7.93 16.51 -0.44
C THR A 84 7.47 17.42 0.68
N SER A 85 6.47 17.01 1.46
CA SER A 85 5.97 17.78 2.62
C SER A 85 6.96 17.88 3.78
N GLY A 86 7.98 17.02 3.83
CA GLY A 86 8.84 16.88 5.00
C GLY A 86 8.16 16.24 6.21
N ALA A 87 6.98 15.63 6.02
CA ALA A 87 6.27 14.93 7.09
C ALA A 87 7.12 13.80 7.68
N LYS A 88 7.07 13.70 9.01
CA LYS A 88 7.74 12.64 9.76
C LYS A 88 6.78 11.54 10.19
N LEU A 89 5.48 11.80 10.08
CA LEU A 89 4.42 10.83 10.31
C LEU A 89 3.35 11.02 9.23
N CYS A 90 2.87 9.92 8.66
CA CYS A 90 1.70 9.89 7.81
C CYS A 90 0.63 8.98 8.44
N ILE A 91 -0.57 9.51 8.61
CA ILE A 91 -1.71 8.80 9.19
C ILE A 91 -2.67 8.47 8.06
N LEU A 92 -2.79 7.18 7.76
CA LEU A 92 -3.76 6.62 6.83
C LEU A 92 -4.98 6.16 7.65
N ASN A 93 -5.82 7.12 8.06
CA ASN A 93 -7.08 6.84 8.75
C ASN A 93 -8.15 6.39 7.74
N THR A 94 -7.85 5.30 7.07
CA THR A 94 -8.60 4.76 5.94
C THR A 94 -8.64 3.24 6.06
N CYS A 95 -9.66 2.59 5.51
CA CYS A 95 -9.73 1.12 5.44
C CYS A 95 -8.58 0.53 4.61
N ASN A 96 -8.14 -0.68 4.97
CA ASN A 96 -7.22 -1.53 4.19
C ASN A 96 -5.94 -0.81 3.68
N SER A 97 -5.30 -0.02 4.53
CA SER A 97 -4.17 0.84 4.14
C SER A 97 -2.78 0.29 4.47
N GLU A 98 -2.68 -0.93 5.00
CA GLU A 98 -1.40 -1.55 5.36
C GLU A 98 -0.47 -1.73 4.16
N GLN A 99 -0.97 -2.17 3.01
CA GLN A 99 -0.13 -2.35 1.82
C GLN A 99 0.45 -1.01 1.32
N VAL A 100 -0.34 0.07 1.42
CA VAL A 100 0.13 1.43 1.14
C VAL A 100 1.24 1.78 2.13
N ALA A 101 1.03 1.60 3.43
CA ALA A 101 2.03 1.91 4.45
C ALA A 101 3.34 1.11 4.26
N LEU A 102 3.26 -0.20 4.05
CA LEU A 102 4.43 -1.06 3.85
C LEU A 102 5.25 -0.66 2.61
N SER A 103 4.58 -0.28 1.53
CA SER A 103 5.24 0.20 0.31
C SER A 103 5.95 1.55 0.54
N LEU A 104 5.36 2.40 1.39
CA LEU A 104 5.90 3.71 1.69
C LEU A 104 7.05 3.69 2.70
N ILE A 105 7.01 2.85 3.74
CA ILE A 105 8.13 2.75 4.69
C ILE A 105 9.42 2.26 4.04
N ALA A 106 9.31 1.42 3.00
CA ALA A 106 10.45 0.88 2.27
C ALA A 106 11.16 1.94 1.42
N THR A 107 10.44 2.99 1.02
CA THR A 107 10.92 4.02 0.08
C THR A 107 10.91 5.43 0.70
N GLY A 108 10.50 5.54 1.95
CA GLY A 108 10.03 6.79 2.55
C GLY A 108 10.73 7.15 3.84
N GLY A 109 10.40 8.36 4.31
CA GLY A 109 11.03 9.00 5.44
C GLY A 109 10.09 9.42 6.56
N ALA A 110 8.87 8.91 6.55
CA ALA A 110 7.87 9.16 7.57
C ALA A 110 7.44 7.84 8.19
N ASP A 111 7.19 7.87 9.49
CA ASP A 111 6.49 6.79 10.17
C ASP A 111 5.05 6.72 9.65
N MET A 112 4.42 5.56 9.76
CA MET A 112 3.09 5.33 9.23
C MET A 112 2.17 4.81 10.33
N ILE A 113 0.98 5.39 10.45
CA ILE A 113 -0.16 4.76 11.13
C ILE A 113 -1.17 4.36 10.07
N CYS A 114 -1.59 3.11 10.05
CA CYS A 114 -2.50 2.57 9.04
C CYS A 114 -3.42 1.51 9.63
N THR A 115 -4.38 1.03 8.83
CA THR A 115 -5.25 -0.08 9.18
C THR A 115 -4.96 -1.32 8.34
N ILE A 116 -5.07 -2.51 8.94
CA ILE A 116 -4.87 -3.81 8.26
C ILE A 116 -6.15 -4.37 7.64
N GLY A 117 -7.28 -3.69 7.83
CA GLY A 117 -8.60 -4.19 7.51
C GLY A 117 -9.62 -3.08 7.40
N ALA A 118 -10.89 -3.47 7.24
CA ALA A 118 -11.99 -2.54 7.38
C ALA A 118 -12.08 -2.02 8.81
N ILE A 119 -12.47 -0.76 8.95
CA ILE A 119 -12.74 -0.13 10.22
C ILE A 119 -14.08 0.61 10.16
N ASP A 120 -14.81 0.59 11.27
CA ASP A 120 -16.04 1.36 11.43
C ASP A 120 -15.73 2.86 11.55
N ASP A 121 -16.58 3.71 10.97
CA ASP A 121 -16.42 5.18 10.97
C ASP A 121 -16.33 5.74 12.41
N HIS A 122 -17.07 5.18 13.37
CA HIS A 122 -16.99 5.62 14.77
C HIS A 122 -15.69 5.20 15.45
N ASP A 123 -15.15 4.03 15.10
CA ASP A 123 -13.86 3.56 15.63
C ASP A 123 -12.71 4.37 15.04
N ALA A 124 -12.78 4.68 13.75
CA ALA A 124 -11.83 5.56 13.07
C ALA A 124 -11.82 6.96 13.69
N ALA A 125 -13.02 7.52 13.91
CA ALA A 125 -13.15 8.82 14.55
C ALA A 125 -12.67 8.82 16.00
N ARG A 126 -12.94 7.75 16.75
CA ARG A 126 -12.46 7.62 18.14
C ARG A 126 -10.94 7.62 18.20
N LEU A 127 -10.27 6.84 17.35
CA LEU A 127 -8.81 6.86 17.31
C LEU A 127 -8.31 8.26 16.94
N ALA A 128 -8.87 8.89 15.91
CA ALA A 128 -8.44 10.20 15.46
C ALA A 128 -8.50 11.26 16.56
N ILE A 129 -9.63 11.31 17.29
CA ILE A 129 -9.83 12.24 18.40
C ILE A 129 -8.81 11.97 19.52
N LEU A 130 -8.65 10.72 19.94
CA LEU A 130 -7.73 10.38 21.03
C LEU A 130 -6.27 10.63 20.65
N LEU A 131 -5.88 10.25 19.43
CA LEU A 131 -4.53 10.41 18.91
C LEU A 131 -4.15 11.89 18.79
N ALA A 132 -5.03 12.74 18.24
CA ALA A 132 -4.79 14.18 18.17
C ALA A 132 -4.52 14.78 19.56
N ASN A 133 -5.25 14.33 20.59
CA ASN A 133 -5.02 14.78 21.95
C ASN A 133 -3.68 14.30 22.54
N GLU A 134 -3.28 13.06 22.26
CA GLU A 134 -2.01 12.51 22.78
C GLU A 134 -0.79 13.04 22.04
N LEU A 135 -0.89 13.37 20.74
CA LEU A 135 0.21 13.96 19.96
C LEU A 135 0.67 15.32 20.54
N VAL A 136 -0.18 16.07 21.23
CA VAL A 136 0.23 17.29 21.93
C VAL A 136 1.06 16.98 23.17
N ARG A 137 0.83 15.82 23.81
CA ARG A 137 1.40 15.44 25.11
C ARG A 137 2.70 14.68 24.98
N GLN A 138 2.85 13.88 23.93
CA GLN A 138 4.04 13.07 23.69
C GLN A 138 5.03 13.80 22.78
N ALA A 139 6.32 13.55 23.00
CA ALA A 139 7.36 13.95 22.04
C ALA A 139 7.44 12.93 20.89
N ASP A 140 7.27 11.65 21.19
CA ASP A 140 7.30 10.57 20.19
C ASP A 140 5.87 10.19 19.76
N PRO A 141 5.53 10.26 18.46
CA PRO A 141 4.25 9.79 17.97
C PRO A 141 3.96 8.30 18.20
N TYR A 142 4.99 7.46 18.32
CA TYR A 142 4.80 6.05 18.64
C TYR A 142 4.20 5.86 20.04
N GLU A 143 4.68 6.62 21.03
CA GLU A 143 4.13 6.62 22.39
C GLU A 143 2.69 7.15 22.43
N ALA A 144 2.37 8.16 21.62
CA ALA A 144 0.99 8.65 21.48
C ALA A 144 0.09 7.54 20.93
N TYR A 145 0.54 6.84 19.89
CA TYR A 145 -0.17 5.70 19.31
C TYR A 145 -0.38 4.56 20.31
N LEU A 146 0.65 4.17 21.08
CA LEU A 146 0.55 3.07 22.04
C LEU A 146 -0.52 3.30 23.11
N LYS A 147 -0.78 4.54 23.50
CA LYS A 147 -1.80 4.89 24.49
C LYS A 147 -3.23 4.80 23.98
N VAL A 148 -3.44 5.07 22.70
CA VAL A 148 -4.78 5.21 22.12
C VAL A 148 -5.19 4.02 21.26
N ARG A 149 -4.22 3.17 20.86
CA ARG A 149 -4.51 2.02 20.02
C ARG A 149 -5.49 1.07 20.73
N PRO A 150 -6.51 0.57 20.02
CA PRO A 150 -7.35 -0.49 20.55
C PRO A 150 -6.53 -1.78 20.74
N GLU A 151 -6.68 -2.44 21.89
CA GLU A 151 -6.06 -3.74 22.13
C GLU A 151 -6.57 -4.76 21.08
N GLY A 152 -5.65 -5.39 20.35
CA GLY A 152 -6.00 -6.31 19.27
C GLY A 152 -6.70 -5.68 18.06
N GLY A 153 -6.77 -4.34 18.00
CA GLY A 153 -7.50 -3.65 16.93
C GLY A 153 -6.77 -3.58 15.59
N SER A 154 -7.44 -2.98 14.61
CA SER A 154 -7.02 -2.97 13.20
C SER A 154 -5.88 -2.01 12.88
N TYR A 155 -5.45 -1.14 13.81
CA TYR A 155 -4.38 -0.19 13.55
C TYR A 155 -2.99 -0.79 13.74
N ARG A 156 -2.03 -0.32 12.94
CA ARG A 156 -0.61 -0.62 13.05
C ARG A 156 0.20 0.66 12.97
N TYR A 157 1.36 0.61 13.61
CA TYR A 157 2.39 1.63 13.50
C TYR A 157 3.60 1.00 12.84
N TYR A 158 4.14 1.67 11.82
CA TYR A 158 5.36 1.28 11.15
C TYR A 158 6.38 2.42 11.21
N LYS A 159 7.56 2.14 11.78
CA LYS A 159 8.68 3.09 11.82
C LYS A 159 9.39 3.15 10.47
N ALA A 160 9.78 4.35 10.04
CA ALA A 160 10.50 4.58 8.80
C ALA A 160 11.91 3.97 8.80
N GLY A 161 12.43 3.65 7.61
CA GLY A 161 13.80 3.17 7.43
C GLY A 161 14.89 4.27 7.51
N PRO A 162 16.19 3.91 7.45
CA PRO A 162 17.33 4.82 7.61
C PRO A 162 17.43 5.99 6.60
N ALA A 163 16.59 6.00 5.56
CA ALA A 163 16.50 7.04 4.55
C ALA A 163 15.59 8.22 4.95
N ALA A 164 14.99 8.17 6.14
CA ALA A 164 14.15 9.25 6.65
C ALA A 164 14.90 10.55 6.92
N PRO A 165 14.33 11.74 6.58
CA PRO A 165 14.86 13.03 7.01
C PRO A 165 15.03 13.06 8.54
N ARG A 166 16.29 13.05 8.99
CA ARG A 166 16.64 12.89 10.40
C ARG A 166 16.25 14.13 11.21
N GLY A 167 15.09 14.07 11.84
CA GLY A 167 14.78 14.80 13.06
C GLY A 167 14.21 13.82 14.07
N ARG A 168 15.12 12.99 14.60
CA ARG A 168 14.91 11.72 15.31
C ARG A 168 14.25 11.91 16.68
N TRP A 169 13.02 11.42 16.81
CA TRP A 169 12.28 11.36 18.08
C TRP A 169 12.83 10.18 18.94
N SER A 170 14.00 10.38 19.56
CA SER A 170 14.69 9.44 20.48
C SER A 170 15.33 8.16 19.90
N ASP A 171 16.43 7.70 20.52
CA ASP A 171 17.53 6.91 19.91
C ASP A 171 17.70 5.51 20.56
N GLN A 172 16.64 4.90 21.11
CA GLN A 172 16.77 3.69 21.95
C GLN A 172 16.13 2.40 21.38
N ASP A 173 15.29 2.49 20.34
CA ASP A 173 14.49 1.34 19.83
C ASP A 173 15.03 0.68 18.56
N ASP A 174 16.08 1.23 17.94
CA ASP A 174 16.54 0.90 16.58
C ASP A 174 16.80 -0.60 16.29
N ARG A 175 17.10 -1.40 17.32
CA ARG A 175 17.48 -2.82 17.16
C ARG A 175 16.31 -3.76 16.88
N LEU A 176 15.12 -3.46 17.39
CA LEU A 176 13.94 -4.32 17.18
C LEU A 176 13.32 -4.05 15.80
N ASP A 177 13.40 -2.80 15.35
CA ASP A 177 12.89 -2.37 14.05
C ASP A 177 13.67 -2.97 12.89
N ASP A 178 14.99 -3.16 13.03
CA ASP A 178 15.83 -3.77 11.98
C ASP A 178 15.55 -5.26 11.74
N LEU A 179 15.14 -5.99 12.78
CA LEU A 179 14.71 -7.38 12.65
C LEU A 179 13.35 -7.49 11.93
N ILE A 180 12.42 -6.61 12.28
CA ILE A 180 11.09 -6.55 11.67
C ILE A 180 11.22 -6.16 10.18
N LYS A 181 12.07 -5.18 9.85
CA LYS A 181 12.38 -4.78 8.46
C LYS A 181 12.93 -5.94 7.63
N THR A 182 13.82 -6.75 8.20
CA THR A 182 14.42 -7.88 7.47
C THR A 182 13.37 -8.94 7.12
N VAL A 183 12.46 -9.25 8.06
CA VAL A 183 11.38 -10.21 7.81
C VAL A 183 10.41 -9.70 6.74
N TYR A 184 10.06 -8.41 6.76
CA TYR A 184 9.16 -7.83 5.77
C TYR A 184 9.79 -7.67 4.37
N HIS A 185 11.06 -7.29 4.29
CA HIS A 185 11.77 -7.27 3.00
C HIS A 185 11.85 -8.66 2.37
N LEU A 186 11.96 -9.71 3.18
CA LEU A 186 11.92 -11.09 2.71
C LEU A 186 10.53 -11.48 2.20
N ASP A 187 9.45 -11.08 2.89
CA ASP A 187 8.08 -11.43 2.48
C ASP A 187 7.64 -10.70 1.19
N ALA A 188 7.95 -9.40 1.08
CA ALA A 188 7.69 -8.63 -0.13
C ALA A 188 8.47 -9.17 -1.35
N GLN A 189 9.71 -9.61 -1.14
CA GLN A 189 10.48 -10.30 -2.19
C GLN A 189 9.88 -11.67 -2.53
N GLN A 190 9.36 -12.41 -1.54
CA GLN A 190 8.72 -13.70 -1.79
C GLN A 190 7.47 -13.58 -2.66
N GLN A 191 6.63 -12.56 -2.47
CA GLN A 191 5.43 -12.38 -3.30
C GLN A 191 5.78 -12.08 -4.77
N VAL A 192 6.80 -11.24 -5.01
CA VAL A 192 7.29 -10.93 -6.36
C VAL A 192 7.92 -12.17 -7.02
N ILE A 193 8.68 -12.96 -6.25
CA ILE A 193 9.27 -14.21 -6.75
C ILE A 193 8.17 -15.24 -7.07
N ALA A 194 7.16 -15.39 -6.22
CA ALA A 194 6.04 -16.31 -6.43
C ALA A 194 5.23 -15.95 -7.67
N ALA A 195 4.96 -14.66 -7.90
CA ALA A 195 4.30 -14.18 -9.11
C ALA A 195 5.12 -14.47 -10.38
N ARG A 196 6.44 -14.30 -10.33
CA ARG A 196 7.33 -14.56 -11.48
C ARG A 196 7.52 -16.05 -11.75
N GLN A 197 7.57 -16.87 -10.71
CA GLN A 197 7.71 -18.32 -10.80
C GLN A 197 6.44 -18.97 -11.35
N SER A 198 5.26 -18.51 -10.95
CA SER A 198 3.98 -19.01 -11.48
C SER A 198 3.84 -18.75 -12.98
N TRP A 199 4.22 -17.55 -13.45
CA TRP A 199 4.22 -17.22 -14.88
C TRP A 199 5.18 -18.11 -15.69
N PHE A 200 6.37 -18.40 -15.15
CA PHE A 200 7.34 -19.28 -15.81
C PHE A 200 6.85 -20.73 -15.93
N ILE A 201 6.21 -21.25 -14.87
CA ILE A 201 5.60 -22.59 -14.87
C ILE A 201 4.52 -22.68 -15.96
N TRP A 202 3.67 -21.66 -16.10
CA TRP A 202 2.65 -21.61 -17.15
C TRP A 202 3.25 -21.63 -18.56
N ILE A 203 4.32 -20.88 -18.81
CA ILE A 203 5.02 -20.87 -20.11
C ILE A 203 5.54 -22.27 -20.45
N VAL A 204 6.18 -22.95 -19.48
CA VAL A 204 6.72 -24.30 -19.70
C VAL A 204 5.61 -25.31 -19.99
N LEU A 205 4.50 -25.26 -19.24
CA LEU A 205 3.34 -26.14 -19.45
C LEU A 205 2.70 -25.92 -20.84
N VAL A 206 2.50 -24.67 -21.24
CA VAL A 206 1.96 -24.34 -22.57
C VAL A 206 2.91 -24.80 -23.67
N GLY A 207 4.22 -24.52 -23.53
CA GLY A 207 5.23 -24.97 -24.49
C GLY A 207 5.26 -26.49 -24.67
N PHE A 208 5.20 -27.24 -23.56
CA PHE A 208 5.17 -28.71 -23.61
C PHE A 208 3.90 -29.24 -24.29
N THR A 209 2.75 -28.59 -24.05
CA THR A 209 1.47 -28.96 -24.66
C THR A 209 1.50 -28.75 -26.17
N VAL A 210 2.01 -27.60 -26.65
CA VAL A 210 2.16 -27.30 -28.08
C VAL A 210 3.12 -28.28 -28.75
N LEU A 211 4.25 -28.60 -28.11
CA LEU A 211 5.22 -29.56 -28.63
C LEU A 211 4.61 -30.96 -28.78
N SER A 212 3.83 -31.40 -27.79
CA SER A 212 3.16 -32.70 -27.78
C SER A 212 2.12 -32.81 -28.90
N ILE A 213 1.33 -31.75 -29.13
CA ILE A 213 0.38 -31.68 -30.25
C ILE A 213 1.11 -31.75 -31.59
N GLY A 214 2.22 -31.01 -31.72
CA GLY A 214 3.06 -31.03 -32.92
C GLY A 214 3.61 -32.42 -33.23
N LEU A 215 4.20 -33.09 -32.23
CA LEU A 215 4.73 -34.45 -32.35
C LEU A 215 3.64 -35.47 -32.71
N TRP A 216 2.47 -35.37 -32.08
CA TRP A 216 1.32 -36.23 -32.39
C TRP A 216 0.85 -36.05 -33.83
N SER A 217 0.75 -34.81 -34.30
CA SER A 217 0.38 -34.51 -35.69
C SER A 217 1.41 -35.02 -36.71
N LEU A 218 2.70 -35.01 -36.36
CA LEU A 218 3.78 -35.52 -37.19
C LEU A 218 3.71 -37.06 -37.27
N TRP A 219 3.46 -37.71 -36.14
CA TRP A 219 3.30 -39.17 -36.05
C TRP A 219 2.13 -39.66 -36.89
N GLN A 220 0.96 -38.99 -36.81
CA GLN A 220 -0.19 -39.31 -37.65
C GLN A 220 0.10 -39.19 -39.16
N ARG A 221 0.94 -38.23 -39.57
CA ARG A 221 1.36 -38.09 -40.98
C ARG A 221 2.30 -39.20 -41.44
N VAL A 222 3.17 -39.69 -40.57
CA VAL A 222 4.07 -40.81 -40.89
C VAL A 222 3.27 -42.10 -41.06
N ASP A 223 2.32 -42.37 -40.17
CA ASP A 223 1.46 -43.57 -40.24
C ASP A 223 0.57 -43.59 -41.48
N SER A 224 0.09 -42.43 -41.93
CA SER A 224 -0.70 -42.35 -43.17
C SER A 224 0.16 -42.58 -44.42
N ILE A 225 1.44 -42.22 -44.41
CA ILE A 225 2.37 -42.51 -45.52
C ILE A 225 2.72 -44.01 -45.57
N THR A 226 3.00 -44.66 -44.43
CA THR A 226 3.29 -46.11 -44.39
C THR A 226 2.10 -46.96 -44.77
N TYR A 227 0.87 -46.53 -44.47
CA TYR A 227 -0.34 -47.24 -44.89
C TYR A 227 -0.54 -47.22 -46.42
N ILE A 228 -0.24 -46.10 -47.07
CA ILE A 228 -0.35 -45.95 -48.54
C ILE A 228 0.71 -46.81 -49.27
N VAL A 229 1.94 -46.87 -48.75
CA VAL A 229 3.01 -47.68 -49.36
C VAL A 229 2.73 -49.18 -49.27
N ARG A 230 2.00 -49.64 -48.25
CA ARG A 230 1.66 -51.07 -48.06
C ARG A 230 0.51 -51.56 -48.95
N GLN A 231 -0.29 -50.67 -49.53
CA GLN A 231 -1.40 -51.01 -50.42
C GLN A 231 -1.06 -50.92 -51.92
N SER A 232 0.20 -50.66 -52.28
CA SER A 232 0.67 -50.80 -53.67
C SER A 232 0.63 -52.29 -54.07
N PRO A 233 -0.30 -52.73 -54.94
CA PRO A 233 -0.38 -54.11 -55.36
C PRO A 233 0.83 -54.40 -56.25
N VAL A 234 1.65 -55.38 -55.87
CA VAL A 234 2.60 -56.01 -56.79
C VAL A 234 1.77 -56.89 -57.73
N GLU A 235 1.12 -56.25 -58.71
CA GLU A 235 0.70 -56.90 -59.93
C GLU A 235 1.78 -56.73 -61.00
N ALA A 236 1.93 -57.79 -61.78
CA ALA A 236 2.76 -57.93 -62.99
C ALA A 236 4.22 -58.37 -62.80
N ARG A 237 4.41 -59.69 -62.92
CA ARG A 237 5.29 -60.40 -63.90
C ARG A 237 5.26 -61.89 -63.52
N GLN A 238 4.51 -62.77 -64.20
CA GLN A 238 4.79 -63.34 -65.53
C GLN A 238 6.27 -63.60 -65.77
#